data_AF-A0A7J7FEB4-F1
#
_entry.id   AF-A0A7J7FEB4-F1
#
_cell.length_a   1.000
_cell.length_b   1.000
_cell.length_c   1.000
_cell.angle_alpha   90.00
_cell.angle_beta   90.00
_cell.angle_gamma   90.00
#
_symmetry.space_group_name_H-M   'P 1'
#
loop_
_entity.id
_entity.type
_entity.pdbx_description
1 polymer ?
#
loop_
_entity_poly.entity_id
_entity_poly.type
_entity_poly.pdbx_seq_one_letter_code
_entity_poly.pdbx_strand_id
1 'polypeptide(L)'
;MWGEMLFLESLSHMISTWQELRQLREQIRSLEEEKGAVAEAVRALLVSRGFQVNQDNSQVQQDPHYQGLRARGREIRKQLVLLYPKEAQLEKQFYLWALRLPNQTHPDVVSAVPGSGGGRGPPRATLPVTPAVSPQPVGDESQARVLHVVGEKPAFSFRPRGHLEIAEQLDIIRQK
;
A
#
# COMPACT_ATOMS: atom_id res chain seq x y z
N MET A 1 9.73 -18.04 -12.66
CA MET A 1 9.34 -19.04 -11.64
C MET A 1 9.70 -18.66 -10.20
N TRP A 2 10.91 -18.17 -9.88
CA TRP A 2 11.23 -17.78 -8.48
C TRP A 2 10.64 -16.44 -8.03
N GLY A 3 10.44 -15.48 -8.96
CA GLY A 3 9.88 -14.15 -8.63
C GLY A 3 8.37 -14.14 -8.32
N GLU A 4 7.58 -14.99 -8.96
CA GLU A 4 6.13 -15.09 -8.73
C GLU A 4 5.79 -15.76 -7.40
N MET A 5 6.60 -16.74 -6.98
CA MET A 5 6.42 -17.45 -5.71
C MET A 5 6.67 -16.51 -4.52
N LEU A 6 7.72 -15.68 -4.60
CA LEU A 6 8.02 -14.65 -3.62
C LEU A 6 6.97 -13.51 -3.61
N PHE A 7 6.35 -13.21 -4.75
CA PHE A 7 5.28 -12.21 -4.84
C PHE A 7 3.99 -12.68 -4.14
N LEU A 8 3.61 -13.95 -4.31
CA LEU A 8 2.42 -14.51 -3.65
C LEU A 8 2.59 -14.65 -2.14
N GLU A 9 3.76 -15.09 -1.67
CA GLU A 9 4.05 -15.14 -0.23
C GLU A 9 4.07 -13.74 0.40
N SER A 10 4.64 -12.75 -0.29
CA SER A 10 4.65 -11.35 0.19
C SER A 10 3.26 -10.70 0.16
N LEU A 11 2.40 -11.04 -0.80
CA LEU A 11 1.00 -10.60 -0.81
C LEU A 11 0.21 -11.17 0.37
N SER A 12 0.35 -12.46 0.66
CA SER A 12 -0.30 -13.09 1.81
C SER A 12 0.13 -12.44 3.13
N HIS A 13 1.44 -12.26 3.31
CA HIS A 13 1.99 -11.56 4.47
C HIS A 13 1.44 -10.13 4.58
N MET A 14 1.45 -9.37 3.49
CA MET A 14 0.93 -8.00 3.46
C MET A 14 -0.57 -7.92 3.80
N ILE A 15 -1.38 -8.85 3.30
CA ILE A 15 -2.82 -8.93 3.63
C ILE A 15 -2.99 -9.23 5.12
N SER A 16 -2.22 -10.16 5.69
CA SER A 16 -2.23 -10.44 7.14
C SER A 16 -1.86 -9.20 7.95
N THR A 17 -0.76 -8.54 7.61
CA THR A 17 -0.32 -7.31 8.30
C THR A 17 -1.38 -6.20 8.23
N TRP A 18 -2.05 -6.04 7.09
CA TRP A 18 -3.15 -5.09 6.93
C TRP A 18 -4.36 -5.43 7.81
N GLN A 19 -4.75 -6.70 7.87
CA GLN A 19 -5.85 -7.16 8.72
C GLN A 19 -5.54 -6.94 10.19
N GLU A 20 -4.32 -7.29 10.64
CA GLU A 20 -3.84 -7.04 12.00
C GLU A 20 -3.83 -5.54 12.33
N LEU A 21 -3.32 -4.69 11.43
CA LEU A 21 -3.32 -3.24 11.60
C LEU A 21 -4.75 -2.70 11.76
N ARG A 22 -5.70 -3.20 10.94
CA ARG A 22 -7.11 -2.80 11.03
C ARG A 22 -7.74 -3.21 12.37
N GLN A 23 -7.48 -4.43 12.82
CA GLN A 23 -7.96 -4.92 14.13
C GLN A 23 -7.37 -4.09 15.28
N LEU A 24 -6.09 -3.76 15.21
CA LEU A 24 -5.41 -2.94 16.21
C LEU A 24 -5.98 -1.51 16.26
N ARG A 25 -6.24 -0.90 15.10
CA ARG A 25 -6.90 0.41 15.00
C ARG A 25 -8.29 0.40 15.60
N GLU A 26 -9.04 -0.69 15.39
CA GLU A 26 -10.36 -0.86 16.02
C GLU A 26 -10.26 -1.00 17.54
N GLN A 27 -9.27 -1.75 18.02
CA GLN A 27 -8.99 -1.86 19.45
C GLN A 27 -8.60 -0.51 20.07
N ILE A 28 -7.76 0.27 19.40
CA ILE A 28 -7.39 1.63 19.85
C ILE A 28 -8.64 2.52 19.88
N ARG A 29 -9.46 2.51 18.82
CA ARG A 29 -10.70 3.28 18.74
C ARG A 29 -11.64 2.99 19.92
N SER A 30 -11.91 1.71 20.19
CA SER A 30 -12.77 1.30 21.31
C SER A 30 -12.23 1.72 22.68
N LEU A 31 -10.91 1.64 22.89
CA LEU A 31 -10.27 2.12 24.12
C LEU A 31 -10.31 3.66 24.25
N GLU A 32 -10.21 4.38 23.15
CA GLU A 32 -10.35 5.84 23.12
C GLU A 32 -11.78 6.29 23.43
N GLU A 33 -12.78 5.59 22.88
CA GLU A 33 -14.19 5.79 23.21
C GLU A 33 -14.46 5.50 24.68
N GLU A 34 -13.96 4.38 25.21
CA GLU A 34 -14.11 4.03 26.61
C GLU A 34 -13.40 5.03 27.53
N LYS A 35 -12.20 5.50 27.16
CA LYS A 35 -11.51 6.58 27.88
C LYS A 35 -12.36 7.85 27.92
N GLY A 36 -13.03 8.19 26.82
CA GLY A 36 -13.98 9.30 26.73
C GLY A 36 -15.17 9.10 27.68
N ALA A 37 -15.80 7.92 27.65
CA ALA A 37 -16.91 7.55 28.51
C ALA A 37 -16.53 7.58 30.00
N VAL A 38 -15.35 7.08 30.36
CA VAL A 38 -14.82 7.14 31.73
C VAL A 38 -14.59 8.59 32.15
N ALA A 39 -14.06 9.44 31.26
CA ALA A 39 -13.86 10.86 31.55
C ALA A 39 -15.20 11.59 31.78
N GLU A 40 -16.22 11.32 30.96
CA GLU A 40 -17.58 11.84 31.19
C GLU A 40 -18.21 11.30 32.47
N ALA A 41 -18.08 10.02 32.78
CA ALA A 41 -18.60 9.43 34.01
C ALA A 41 -17.96 10.07 35.26
N VAL A 42 -16.66 10.36 35.21
CA VAL A 42 -15.97 11.09 36.28
C VAL A 42 -16.50 12.51 36.41
N ARG A 43 -16.70 13.23 35.29
CA ARG A 43 -17.30 14.57 35.29
C ARG A 43 -18.72 14.55 35.88
N ALA A 44 -19.56 13.63 35.42
CA ALA A 44 -20.94 13.49 35.88
C ALA A 44 -21.02 13.17 37.38
N LEU A 45 -20.13 12.32 37.89
CA LEU A 45 -20.05 12.00 39.32
C LEU A 45 -19.64 13.22 40.17
N LEU A 46 -18.70 14.02 39.68
CA LEU A 46 -18.29 15.26 40.36
C LEU A 46 -19.44 16.26 40.42
N VAL A 47 -20.12 16.47 39.29
CA VAL A 47 -21.27 17.39 39.18
C VAL A 47 -22.43 16.93 40.06
N SER A 48 -22.79 15.64 40.04
CA SER A 48 -23.93 15.11 40.81
C SER A 48 -23.75 15.23 42.33
N ARG A 49 -22.50 15.24 42.80
CA ARG A 49 -22.17 15.46 44.22
C ARG A 49 -21.90 16.93 44.57
N GLY A 50 -22.10 17.85 43.63
CA GLY A 50 -21.87 19.28 43.85
C GLY A 50 -20.40 19.68 43.96
N PHE A 51 -19.47 18.80 43.56
CA PHE A 51 -18.05 19.11 43.54
C PHE A 51 -17.67 19.81 42.23
N GLN A 52 -16.93 20.91 42.32
CA GLN A 52 -16.36 21.55 41.13
C GLN A 52 -15.28 20.65 40.50
N VAL A 53 -15.34 20.51 39.18
CA VAL A 53 -14.30 19.87 38.37
C VAL A 53 -13.01 20.69 38.54
N ASN A 54 -11.90 20.04 38.94
CA ASN A 54 -10.57 20.62 39.21
C ASN A 54 -10.25 21.09 40.65
N GLN A 55 -11.07 20.79 41.66
CA GLN A 55 -10.67 20.95 43.07
C GLN A 55 -10.20 19.62 43.68
N ASP A 56 -9.11 19.66 44.45
CA ASP A 56 -8.61 18.53 45.25
C ASP A 56 -9.50 18.30 46.46
N ASN A 57 -10.67 17.69 46.23
CA ASN A 57 -11.55 17.25 47.30
C ASN A 57 -11.11 15.86 47.79
N SER A 58 -10.42 15.83 48.92
CA SER A 58 -10.01 14.61 49.63
C SER A 58 -11.20 13.68 49.94
N GLN A 59 -12.41 14.24 50.10
CA GLN A 59 -13.65 13.46 50.25
C GLN A 59 -14.06 12.70 48.99
N VAL A 60 -13.80 13.24 47.79
CA VAL A 60 -14.09 12.55 46.51
C VAL A 60 -13.12 11.40 46.28
N GLN A 61 -11.88 11.54 46.73
CA GLN A 61 -10.88 10.49 46.61
C GLN A 61 -11.23 9.24 47.43
N GLN A 62 -12.03 9.36 48.48
CA GLN A 62 -12.48 8.22 49.29
C GLN A 62 -13.67 7.47 48.66
N ASP A 63 -14.26 8.01 47.59
CA ASP A 63 -15.40 7.37 46.95
C ASP A 63 -14.99 6.13 46.14
N PRO A 64 -15.63 4.97 46.37
CA PRO A 64 -15.33 3.73 45.63
C PRO A 64 -15.57 3.84 44.12
N HIS A 65 -16.59 4.56 43.69
CA HIS A 65 -16.96 4.72 42.27
C HIS A 65 -15.96 5.66 41.55
N TYR A 66 -15.52 6.74 42.20
CA TYR A 66 -14.45 7.60 41.69
C TYR A 66 -13.12 6.83 41.57
N GLN A 67 -12.72 6.08 42.61
CA GLN A 67 -11.51 5.27 42.58
C GLN A 67 -11.54 4.21 41.47
N GLY A 68 -12.68 3.54 41.28
CA GLY A 68 -12.90 2.57 40.22
C GLY A 68 -12.74 3.18 38.82
N LEU A 69 -13.39 4.32 38.56
CA LEU A 69 -13.26 5.04 37.29
C LEU A 69 -11.83 5.52 37.04
N ARG A 70 -11.13 6.01 38.07
CA ARG A 70 -9.72 6.43 37.96
C ARG A 70 -8.79 5.25 37.72
N ALA A 71 -9.02 4.10 38.35
CA ALA A 71 -8.28 2.88 38.10
C ALA A 71 -8.46 2.40 36.66
N ARG A 72 -9.72 2.37 36.18
CA ARG A 72 -10.03 2.02 34.78
C ARG A 72 -9.37 2.99 33.79
N GLY A 73 -9.43 4.29 34.04
CA GLY A 73 -8.78 5.28 33.20
C GLY A 73 -7.25 5.20 33.20
N ARG A 74 -6.60 4.71 34.27
CA ARG A 74 -5.15 4.42 34.27
C ARG A 74 -4.85 3.17 33.44
N GLU A 75 -5.68 2.14 33.57
CA GLU A 75 -5.53 0.90 32.82
C GLU A 75 -5.66 1.14 31.30
N ILE A 76 -6.67 1.90 30.87
CA ILE A 76 -6.84 2.24 29.46
C ILE A 76 -5.62 3.02 28.93
N ARG A 77 -5.09 3.98 29.70
CA ARG A 77 -3.86 4.71 29.30
C ARG A 77 -2.65 3.76 29.18
N LYS A 78 -2.48 2.82 30.11
CA LYS A 78 -1.39 1.82 30.03
C LYS A 78 -1.51 0.98 28.77
N GLN A 79 -2.72 0.53 28.42
CA GLN A 79 -2.97 -0.24 27.20
C GLN A 79 -2.67 0.60 25.96
N LEU A 80 -3.20 1.81 25.85
CA LEU A 80 -2.95 2.71 24.71
C LEU A 80 -1.47 3.01 24.50
N VAL A 81 -0.70 3.23 25.57
CA VAL A 81 0.76 3.45 25.50
C VAL A 81 1.49 2.29 24.83
N LEU A 82 1.02 1.05 25.01
CA LEU A 82 1.60 -0.13 24.36
C LEU A 82 1.10 -0.32 22.92
N LEU A 83 -0.15 0.08 22.62
CA LEU A 83 -0.76 -0.14 21.32
C LEU A 83 -0.29 0.85 20.24
N TYR A 84 -0.05 2.14 20.57
CA TYR A 84 0.40 3.12 19.57
C TYR A 84 1.75 2.78 18.92
N PRO A 85 2.81 2.36 19.66
CA PRO A 85 4.05 1.93 19.03
C PRO A 85 3.88 0.69 18.15
N LYS A 86 3.00 -0.23 18.56
CA LYS A 86 2.67 -1.44 17.78
C LYS A 86 1.96 -1.07 16.48
N GLU A 87 1.05 -0.09 16.52
CA GLU A 87 0.36 0.43 15.33
C GLU A 87 1.36 1.03 14.34
N ALA A 88 2.23 1.93 14.80
CA ALA A 88 3.25 2.55 13.96
C ALA A 88 4.20 1.52 13.32
N GLN A 89 4.56 0.48 14.07
CA GLN A 89 5.41 -0.61 13.58
C GLN A 89 4.72 -1.42 12.48
N LEU A 90 3.47 -1.83 12.70
CA LEU A 90 2.69 -2.58 11.70
C LEU A 90 2.42 -1.75 10.45
N GLU A 91 2.10 -0.46 10.61
CA GLU A 91 1.90 0.46 9.50
C GLU A 91 3.17 0.59 8.64
N LYS A 92 4.34 0.77 9.28
CA LYS A 92 5.62 0.79 8.58
C LYS A 92 5.88 -0.52 7.83
N GLN A 93 5.65 -1.66 8.47
CA GLN A 93 5.85 -2.97 7.85
C GLN A 93 4.93 -3.17 6.64
N PHE A 94 3.66 -2.75 6.74
CA PHE A 94 2.72 -2.79 5.63
C PHE A 94 3.20 -1.95 4.44
N TYR A 95 3.56 -0.68 4.65
CA TYR A 95 3.95 0.21 3.55
C TYR A 95 5.27 -0.15 2.87
N LEU A 96 6.23 -0.76 3.60
CA LEU A 96 7.47 -1.25 2.99
C LEU A 96 7.22 -2.25 1.85
N TRP A 97 6.13 -3.02 1.94
CA TRP A 97 5.72 -3.97 0.91
C TRP A 97 4.68 -3.39 -0.03
N ALA A 98 3.67 -2.68 0.49
CA ALA A 98 2.58 -2.13 -0.32
C ALA A 98 3.07 -1.16 -1.40
N LEU A 99 4.10 -0.35 -1.11
CA LEU A 99 4.67 0.59 -2.07
C LEU A 99 5.48 -0.07 -3.19
N ARG A 100 5.83 -1.35 -3.03
CA ARG A 100 6.52 -2.13 -4.08
C ARG A 100 5.54 -2.80 -5.04
N LEU A 101 4.25 -2.74 -4.75
CA LEU A 101 3.25 -3.32 -5.63
C LEU A 101 3.15 -2.52 -6.92
N PRO A 102 3.16 -3.20 -8.08
CA PRO A 102 2.86 -2.55 -9.34
C PRO A 102 1.40 -2.11 -9.38
N ASN A 103 1.12 -1.13 -10.23
CA ASN A 103 -0.26 -0.77 -10.55
C ASN A 103 -0.99 -1.93 -11.22
N GLN A 104 -2.33 -1.90 -11.16
CA GLN A 104 -3.15 -2.83 -11.92
C GLN A 104 -2.92 -2.63 -13.42
N THR A 105 -2.83 -3.73 -14.14
CA THR A 105 -2.63 -3.74 -15.59
C THR A 105 -3.98 -3.56 -16.29
N HIS A 106 -4.06 -2.61 -17.23
CA HIS A 106 -5.27 -2.42 -18.03
C HIS A 106 -5.55 -3.68 -18.89
N PRO A 107 -6.82 -4.11 -19.07
CA PRO A 107 -7.13 -5.33 -19.81
C PRO A 107 -6.58 -5.36 -21.25
N ASP A 108 -6.45 -4.21 -21.90
CA ASP A 108 -5.94 -4.11 -23.29
C ASP A 108 -4.40 -4.14 -23.41
N VAL A 109 -3.66 -4.27 -22.30
CA VAL A 109 -2.20 -4.43 -22.33
C VAL A 109 -1.85 -5.77 -22.97
N VAL A 110 -0.82 -5.76 -23.82
CA VAL A 110 -0.35 -6.98 -24.49
C VAL A 110 0.18 -7.94 -23.44
N SER A 111 -0.53 -9.05 -23.21
CA SER A 111 -0.05 -10.17 -22.41
C SER A 111 0.81 -11.07 -23.30
N ALA A 112 1.99 -11.46 -22.84
CA ALA A 112 2.88 -12.39 -23.51
C ALA A 112 2.11 -13.65 -23.87
N VAL A 113 1.89 -13.86 -25.16
CA VAL A 113 1.46 -15.16 -25.66
C VAL A 113 2.74 -15.97 -25.87
N PRO A 114 2.98 -17.05 -25.11
CA PRO A 114 4.09 -17.93 -25.40
C PRO A 114 3.73 -18.68 -26.69
N GLY A 115 4.35 -18.31 -27.82
CA GLY A 115 4.34 -19.16 -29.01
C GLY A 115 3.98 -18.55 -30.36
N SER A 116 4.00 -17.23 -30.57
CA SER A 116 3.92 -16.69 -31.96
C SER A 116 5.29 -16.67 -32.65
N GLY A 117 5.96 -17.82 -32.66
CA GLY A 117 7.00 -18.14 -33.63
C GLY A 117 6.34 -18.64 -34.91
N GLY A 118 6.71 -18.07 -36.05
CA GLY A 118 6.02 -18.25 -37.33
C GLY A 118 5.79 -19.69 -37.77
N GLY A 119 4.59 -19.95 -38.29
CA GLY A 119 4.25 -21.19 -38.97
C GLY A 119 2.93 -21.05 -39.73
N ARG A 120 2.98 -21.05 -41.06
CA ARG A 120 1.80 -21.20 -41.92
C ARG A 120 1.16 -22.56 -41.66
N GLY A 121 -0.06 -22.58 -41.13
CA GLY A 121 -0.90 -23.76 -41.03
C GLY A 121 -2.37 -23.35 -40.83
N PRO A 122 -3.36 -24.09 -41.37
CA PRO A 122 -4.75 -23.68 -41.33
C PRO A 122 -5.35 -23.82 -39.91
N PRO A 123 -6.37 -23.02 -39.56
CA PRO A 123 -6.85 -22.94 -38.18
C PRO A 123 -7.64 -24.20 -37.81
N ARG A 124 -7.16 -24.91 -36.78
CA ARG A 124 -7.94 -25.94 -36.07
C ARG A 124 -8.63 -25.28 -34.89
N ALA A 125 -9.95 -25.35 -34.87
CA ALA A 125 -10.78 -24.82 -33.80
C ALA A 125 -10.44 -25.51 -32.47
N THR A 126 -9.93 -24.74 -31.51
CA THR A 126 -9.84 -25.12 -30.10
C THR A 126 -10.51 -24.05 -29.25
N LEU A 127 -11.35 -24.56 -28.34
CA LEU A 127 -12.25 -23.84 -27.43
C LEU A 127 -11.57 -22.70 -26.66
N PRO A 128 -12.33 -21.68 -26.23
CA PRO A 128 -11.77 -20.57 -25.46
C PRO A 128 -11.38 -21.07 -24.06
N VAL A 129 -10.09 -21.34 -23.88
CA VAL A 129 -9.49 -21.33 -22.55
C VAL A 129 -9.46 -19.87 -22.13
N THR A 130 -10.34 -19.50 -21.19
CA THR A 130 -10.27 -18.20 -20.51
C THR A 130 -8.88 -18.07 -19.89
N PRO A 131 -8.01 -17.16 -20.36
CA PRO A 131 -6.74 -16.95 -19.69
C PRO A 131 -7.05 -16.24 -18.38
N ALA A 132 -6.63 -16.85 -17.27
CA ALA A 132 -6.56 -16.18 -15.99
C ALA A 132 -5.77 -14.88 -16.19
N VAL A 133 -6.43 -13.74 -15.99
CA VAL A 133 -5.84 -12.41 -16.15
C VAL A 133 -4.71 -12.31 -15.12
N SER A 134 -3.48 -12.47 -15.59
CA SER A 134 -2.29 -12.23 -14.76
C SER A 134 -2.20 -10.72 -14.54
N PRO A 135 -2.10 -10.24 -13.29
CA PRO A 135 -2.21 -8.81 -12.96
C PRO A 135 -0.96 -7.99 -13.34
N GLN A 136 0.05 -8.61 -13.95
CA GLN A 136 1.29 -7.96 -14.37
C GLN A 136 1.40 -8.01 -15.90
N PRO A 137 1.97 -6.99 -16.56
CA PRO A 137 2.32 -7.07 -17.96
C PRO A 137 3.36 -8.19 -18.11
N VAL A 138 2.91 -9.35 -18.57
CA VAL A 138 3.81 -10.43 -18.93
C VAL A 138 4.33 -10.06 -20.31
N GLY A 139 5.64 -9.82 -20.47
CA GLY A 139 6.21 -9.47 -21.78
C GLY A 139 7.45 -8.60 -21.71
N ASP A 140 8.35 -8.75 -22.68
CA ASP A 140 9.48 -7.86 -22.88
C ASP A 140 9.15 -6.77 -23.91
N GLU A 141 10.07 -5.84 -24.12
CA GLU A 141 9.88 -4.72 -25.06
C GLU A 141 9.57 -5.19 -26.50
N SER A 142 9.96 -6.42 -26.86
CA SER A 142 9.72 -6.99 -28.19
C SER A 142 8.23 -7.20 -28.51
N GLN A 143 7.38 -7.25 -27.48
CA GLN A 143 5.94 -7.47 -27.61
C GLN A 143 5.13 -6.17 -27.71
N ALA A 144 5.80 -5.01 -27.79
CA ALA A 144 5.15 -3.73 -27.92
C ALA A 144 4.26 -3.67 -29.19
N ARG A 145 3.00 -3.28 -29.02
CA ARG A 145 2.05 -3.09 -30.13
C ARG A 145 2.27 -1.72 -30.75
N VAL A 146 2.66 -1.68 -32.02
CA VAL A 146 2.68 -0.44 -32.81
C VAL A 146 1.23 0.00 -33.05
N LEU A 147 0.84 1.12 -32.45
CA LEU A 147 -0.50 1.69 -32.65
C LEU A 147 -0.56 2.55 -33.92
N HIS A 148 0.43 3.42 -34.09
CA HIS A 148 0.51 4.33 -35.23
C HIS A 148 1.96 4.53 -35.68
N VAL A 149 2.17 4.70 -36.97
CA VAL A 149 3.44 5.12 -37.58
C VAL A 149 3.19 6.44 -38.28
N VAL A 150 4.03 7.44 -37.99
CA VAL A 150 3.91 8.81 -38.53
C VAL A 150 5.19 9.17 -39.27
N GLY A 151 5.04 9.64 -40.50
CA GLY A 151 6.15 10.00 -41.39
C GLY A 151 6.81 8.78 -42.05
N GLU A 152 7.90 9.05 -42.76
CA GLU A 152 8.70 8.04 -43.46
C GLU A 152 10.16 8.13 -43.02
N LYS A 153 10.88 7.02 -43.12
CA LYS A 153 12.32 6.99 -42.81
C LYS A 153 13.08 7.85 -43.84
N PRO A 154 13.91 8.82 -43.41
CA PRO A 154 14.63 9.68 -44.35
C PRO A 154 15.56 8.90 -45.29
N ALA A 155 15.62 9.32 -46.55
CA ALA A 155 16.52 8.77 -47.55
C ALA A 155 17.83 9.58 -47.58
N PHE A 156 18.96 8.88 -47.48
CA PHE A 156 20.30 9.49 -47.56
C PHE A 156 21.05 8.89 -48.75
N SER A 157 21.73 9.73 -49.52
CA SER A 157 22.69 9.32 -50.55
C SER A 157 24.08 8.97 -49.97
N PHE A 158 24.23 9.03 -48.65
CA PHE A 158 25.44 8.75 -47.89
C PHE A 158 25.11 7.91 -46.65
N ARG A 159 26.12 7.29 -46.03
CA ARG A 159 25.94 6.52 -44.79
C ARG A 159 25.66 7.47 -43.62
N PRO A 160 24.51 7.38 -42.93
CA PRO A 160 24.20 8.25 -41.80
C PRO A 160 25.17 7.97 -40.64
N ARG A 161 25.65 9.05 -40.01
CA ARG A 161 26.48 9.01 -38.80
C ARG A 161 25.62 9.05 -37.55
N GLY A 162 26.16 8.56 -36.42
CA GLY A 162 25.49 8.64 -35.13
C GLY A 162 25.37 10.09 -34.65
N HIS A 163 24.36 10.39 -33.82
CA HIS A 163 24.14 11.76 -33.34
C HIS A 163 25.35 12.30 -32.56
N LEU A 164 26.05 11.47 -31.79
CA LEU A 164 27.21 11.88 -31.01
C LEU A 164 28.40 12.31 -31.91
N GLU A 165 28.74 11.52 -32.93
CA GLU A 165 29.84 11.82 -33.85
C GLU A 165 29.61 13.15 -34.60
N ILE A 166 28.39 13.37 -35.09
CA ILE A 166 28.02 14.63 -35.76
C ILE A 166 28.14 15.80 -34.78
N ALA A 167 27.64 15.61 -33.55
CA ALA A 167 27.59 16.66 -32.56
C ALA A 167 28.97 17.05 -32.00
N GLU A 168 29.89 16.10 -31.86
CA GLU A 168 31.29 16.37 -31.48
C GLU A 168 32.05 17.09 -32.60
N GLN A 169 31.85 16.69 -33.86
CA GLN A 169 32.46 17.36 -35.03
C GLN A 169 31.97 18.79 -35.20
N LEU A 170 30.73 19.07 -34.80
CA LEU A 170 30.13 20.40 -34.82
C LEU A 170 30.38 21.19 -33.51
N ASP A 171 31.09 20.61 -32.53
CA ASP A 171 31.36 21.20 -31.22
C ASP A 171 30.08 21.64 -30.45
N ILE A 172 29.00 20.86 -30.61
CA ILE A 172 27.70 21.12 -29.94
C ILE A 172 27.42 20.12 -28.81
N ILE A 173 28.11 18.98 -28.77
CA ILE A 173 28.10 18.03 -27.64
C ILE A 173 29.54 17.63 -27.31
N ARG A 174 29.85 17.52 -26.02
CA ARG A 174 31.14 17.01 -25.53
C ARG A 174 30.90 16.03 -24.39
N GLN A 175 31.20 14.75 -24.60
CA GLN A 175 31.23 13.76 -23.52
C GLN A 175 32.58 13.82 -22.79
N LYS A 176 32.55 13.78 -21.46
CA LYS A 176 33.72 13.71 -20.59
C LYS A 176 34.03 12.27 -20.22
#